data_AF-A0A6L4AS51-F1
#
_entry.id   AF-A0A6L4AS51-F1
#
_cell.length_a   1.000
_cell.length_b   1.000
_cell.length_c   1.000
_cell.angle_alpha   90.00
_cell.angle_beta   90.00
_cell.angle_gamma   90.00
#
_symmetry.space_group_name_H-M   'P 1'
#
loop_
_entity.id
_entity.type
_entity.pdbx_description
1 polymer ?
#
loop_
_entity_poly.entity_id
_entity_poly.type
_entity_poly.pdbx_seq_one_letter_code
_entity_poly.pdbx_strand_id
1 'polypeptide(L)'
;MTSRPPCFRYVPGIICSLALATALPAATIVPLSDEALVDTAPVIFVGRVEGKLPPLSAALETEWLITVERVLKADRFVGGSLVLVTPGGVNAQGEQSKVFGAPAFRRGEQVLLFVRPRGDRFAVEMTWRNQYNDTSGTGIPTRLSNLTGAFSFTSRANLETLIKVLEFPDRFLVLYGALSNLEYTFQLRDTVTGHTETYHNPAGRYCGGLDNSAF
;
A
#
# COMPACT_ATOMS: atom_id res chain seq x y z
N MET A 1 -15.46 43.04 -55.59
CA MET A 1 -14.00 42.86 -55.41
C MET A 1 -13.77 42.90 -53.91
N THR A 2 -13.30 41.87 -53.21
CA THR A 2 -12.21 40.93 -53.49
C THR A 2 -12.46 39.59 -52.79
N SER A 3 -11.84 38.57 -53.38
CA SER A 3 -12.02 37.13 -53.25
C SER A 3 -11.46 36.51 -51.97
N ARG A 4 -12.15 35.48 -51.46
CA ARG A 4 -11.65 34.53 -50.45
C ARG A 4 -10.54 33.65 -51.06
N PRO A 5 -9.42 33.37 -50.35
CA PRO A 5 -8.43 32.40 -50.78
C PRO A 5 -8.85 30.94 -50.48
N PRO A 6 -8.30 29.94 -51.18
CA PRO A 6 -8.86 28.59 -51.28
C PRO A 6 -8.35 27.61 -50.21
N CYS A 7 -9.17 26.57 -49.98
CA CYS A 7 -8.91 25.41 -49.12
C CYS A 7 -7.56 24.74 -49.39
N PHE A 8 -6.72 24.65 -48.36
CA PHE A 8 -5.54 23.79 -48.36
C PHE A 8 -5.97 22.35 -48.03
N ARG A 9 -5.69 21.43 -48.96
CA ARG A 9 -6.03 20.01 -48.89
C ARG A 9 -4.99 19.32 -48.00
N TYR A 10 -5.39 18.96 -46.78
CA TYR A 10 -4.55 18.25 -45.81
C TYR A 10 -4.39 16.79 -46.27
N VAL A 11 -3.18 16.41 -46.67
CA VAL A 11 -2.81 15.00 -46.89
C VAL A 11 -2.13 14.53 -45.60
N PRO A 12 -2.67 13.57 -44.84
CA PRO A 12 -1.99 13.09 -43.64
C PRO A 12 -0.84 12.19 -44.08
N GLY A 13 0.39 12.72 -44.00
CA GLY A 13 1.59 11.91 -44.05
C GLY A 13 1.68 11.06 -42.77
N ILE A 14 1.55 9.74 -42.91
CA ILE A 14 1.83 8.79 -41.83
C ILE A 14 3.34 8.82 -41.59
N ILE A 15 3.77 9.57 -40.58
CA ILE A 15 5.13 9.47 -40.04
C ILE A 15 5.15 8.22 -39.17
N CYS A 16 5.61 7.10 -39.74
CA CYS A 16 5.88 5.88 -39.01
C CYS A 16 7.23 6.04 -38.31
N SER A 17 7.23 6.66 -37.14
CA SER A 17 8.41 6.73 -36.27
C SER A 17 8.69 5.35 -35.69
N LEU A 18 9.65 4.65 -36.29
CA LEU A 18 10.24 3.42 -35.77
C LEU A 18 10.99 3.76 -34.47
N ALA A 19 10.34 3.59 -33.33
CA ALA A 19 11.02 3.69 -32.04
C ALA A 19 12.04 2.55 -31.96
N LEU A 20 13.34 2.88 -31.95
CA LEU A 20 14.37 1.92 -31.58
C LEU A 20 14.06 1.45 -30.16
N ALA A 21 13.62 0.19 -30.03
CA ALA A 21 13.48 -0.46 -28.75
C ALA A 21 14.87 -0.58 -28.12
N THR A 22 15.16 0.29 -27.16
CA THR A 22 16.31 0.07 -26.27
C THR A 22 16.04 -1.22 -25.51
N ALA A 23 16.97 -2.18 -25.61
CA ALA A 23 16.89 -3.41 -24.85
C ALA A 23 16.83 -3.07 -23.35
N LEU A 24 15.69 -3.33 -22.72
CA LEU A 24 15.55 -3.19 -21.27
C LEU A 24 16.56 -4.12 -20.60
N PRO A 25 17.31 -3.66 -19.57
CA PRO A 25 18.17 -4.54 -18.79
C PRO A 25 17.39 -5.74 -18.28
N ALA A 26 17.91 -6.93 -18.51
CA ALA A 26 17.29 -8.19 -18.08
C ALA A 26 17.21 -8.21 -16.54
N ALA A 27 16.00 -8.23 -16.00
CA ALA A 27 15.78 -8.49 -14.59
C ALA A 27 16.09 -9.97 -14.32
N THR A 28 17.10 -10.26 -13.50
CA THR A 28 17.39 -11.62 -13.06
C THR A 28 16.54 -11.92 -11.83
N ILE A 29 15.68 -12.92 -11.90
CA ILE A 29 14.92 -13.42 -10.74
C ILE A 29 15.85 -14.32 -9.95
N VAL A 30 16.21 -13.90 -8.74
CA VAL A 30 16.90 -14.77 -7.78
C VAL A 30 15.82 -15.57 -7.03
N PRO A 31 15.77 -16.90 -7.13
CA PRO A 31 14.82 -17.70 -6.37
C PRO A 31 15.13 -17.56 -4.88
N LEU A 32 14.09 -17.32 -4.09
CA LEU A 32 14.20 -17.30 -2.63
C LEU A 32 14.35 -18.75 -2.14
N SER A 33 15.25 -19.00 -1.17
CA SER A 33 15.37 -20.33 -0.57
C SER A 33 14.12 -20.71 0.21
N ASP A 34 13.88 -22.01 0.37
CA ASP A 34 12.74 -22.54 1.11
C ASP A 34 12.72 -22.04 2.56
N GLU A 35 13.89 -21.98 3.22
CA GLU A 35 14.02 -21.42 4.56
C GLU A 35 13.60 -19.95 4.61
N ALA A 36 14.00 -19.16 3.62
CA ALA A 36 13.67 -17.73 3.60
C ALA A 36 12.19 -17.50 3.23
N LEU A 37 11.59 -18.36 2.41
CA LEU A 37 10.15 -18.39 2.16
C LEU A 37 9.37 -18.72 3.43
N VAL A 38 9.83 -19.71 4.19
CA VAL A 38 9.20 -20.09 5.46
C VAL A 38 9.31 -18.97 6.49
N ASP A 39 10.45 -18.30 6.60
CA ASP A 39 10.66 -17.23 7.57
C ASP A 39 9.79 -16.00 7.27
N THR A 40 9.74 -15.59 6.01
CA THR A 40 9.04 -14.36 5.58
C THR A 40 7.52 -14.48 5.56
N ALA A 41 6.97 -15.69 5.44
CA ALA A 41 5.53 -15.90 5.42
C ALA A 41 4.97 -16.05 6.85
N PRO A 42 4.11 -15.13 7.34
CA PRO A 42 3.48 -15.28 8.66
C PRO A 42 2.43 -16.40 8.68
N VAL A 43 1.88 -16.77 7.52
CA VAL A 43 0.91 -17.85 7.39
C VAL A 43 1.30 -18.77 6.23
N ILE A 44 1.42 -20.07 6.52
CA ILE A 44 1.70 -21.11 5.54
C ILE A 44 0.67 -22.22 5.71
N PHE A 45 0.04 -22.65 4.63
CA PHE A 45 -0.96 -23.72 4.67
C PHE A 45 -1.10 -24.45 3.34
N VAL A 46 -1.61 -25.68 3.42
CA VAL A 46 -2.16 -26.42 2.27
C VAL A 46 -3.66 -26.15 2.20
N GLY A 47 -4.16 -25.82 1.02
CA GLY A 47 -5.56 -25.52 0.79
C GLY A 47 -6.06 -25.92 -0.59
N ARG A 48 -7.36 -25.76 -0.80
CA ARG A 48 -8.06 -26.04 -2.05
C ARG A 48 -8.68 -24.77 -2.61
N VAL A 49 -8.46 -24.53 -3.90
CA VAL A 49 -9.01 -23.37 -4.60
C VAL A 49 -10.48 -23.62 -4.92
N GLU A 50 -11.39 -22.85 -4.33
CA GLU A 50 -12.82 -22.93 -4.64
C GLU A 50 -13.16 -22.19 -5.93
N GLY A 51 -12.45 -21.10 -6.21
CA GLY A 51 -12.57 -20.35 -7.45
C GLY A 51 -12.30 -18.87 -7.28
N LYS A 52 -12.49 -18.14 -8.38
CA LYS A 52 -12.35 -16.69 -8.44
C LYS A 52 -13.64 -16.02 -7.94
N LEU A 53 -13.52 -15.01 -7.08
CA LEU A 53 -14.64 -14.18 -6.64
C LEU A 53 -14.94 -13.08 -7.69
N PRO A 54 -16.21 -12.63 -7.80
CA PRO A 54 -16.55 -11.50 -8.65
C PRO A 54 -15.80 -10.22 -8.22
N PRO A 55 -15.32 -9.38 -9.17
CA PRO A 55 -14.65 -8.14 -8.80
C PRO A 55 -15.67 -7.12 -8.29
N LEU A 56 -15.54 -6.75 -7.02
CA LEU A 56 -16.39 -5.74 -6.38
C LEU A 56 -15.68 -4.40 -6.15
N SER A 57 -14.36 -4.35 -6.33
CA SER A 57 -13.54 -3.16 -6.08
C SER A 57 -13.03 -2.53 -7.39
N ALA A 58 -12.61 -1.26 -7.32
CA ALA A 58 -11.90 -0.60 -8.41
C ALA A 58 -10.42 -1.03 -8.55
N ALA A 59 -9.90 -1.81 -7.61
CA ALA A 59 -8.52 -2.29 -7.66
C ALA A 59 -8.36 -3.35 -8.75
N LEU A 60 -7.24 -3.27 -9.49
CA LEU A 60 -6.84 -4.26 -10.47
C LEU A 60 -6.19 -5.47 -9.78
N GLU A 61 -7.02 -6.22 -9.05
CA GLU A 61 -6.66 -7.39 -8.27
C GLU A 61 -7.61 -8.56 -8.57
N THR A 62 -7.13 -9.79 -8.37
CA THR A 62 -7.93 -11.01 -8.50
C THR A 62 -8.06 -11.67 -7.13
N GLU A 63 -9.30 -11.80 -6.67
CA GLU A 63 -9.65 -12.45 -5.41
C GLU A 63 -10.02 -13.92 -5.64
N TRP A 64 -9.40 -14.83 -4.88
CA TRP A 64 -9.62 -16.27 -4.93
C TRP A 64 -10.12 -16.76 -3.58
N LEU A 65 -11.22 -17.51 -3.58
CA LEU A 65 -11.69 -18.21 -2.40
C LEU A 65 -10.90 -19.51 -2.24
N ILE A 66 -10.27 -19.68 -1.08
CA ILE A 66 -9.47 -20.86 -0.75
C ILE A 66 -10.03 -21.49 0.53
N THR A 67 -10.30 -22.79 0.50
CA THR A 67 -10.56 -23.59 1.70
C THR A 67 -9.25 -24.11 2.25
N VAL A 68 -8.97 -23.88 3.54
CA VAL A 68 -7.75 -24.34 4.20
C VAL A 68 -7.94 -25.78 4.66
N GLU A 69 -7.09 -26.67 4.16
CA GLU A 69 -7.11 -28.10 4.50
C GLU A 69 -6.16 -28.41 5.65
N ARG A 70 -4.99 -27.76 5.69
CA ARG A 70 -3.99 -27.94 6.76
C ARG A 70 -3.12 -26.71 6.93
N VAL A 71 -3.12 -26.13 8.14
CA VAL A 71 -2.19 -25.06 8.51
C VAL A 71 -0.81 -25.64 8.85
N LEU A 72 0.25 -25.05 8.31
CA LEU A 72 1.65 -25.41 8.57
C LEU A 72 2.36 -24.39 9.48
N LYS A 73 2.01 -23.10 9.35
CA LYS A 73 2.52 -21.99 10.18
C LYS A 73 1.43 -20.93 10.30
N ALA A 74 1.11 -20.48 11.51
CA ALA A 74 0.26 -19.31 11.77
C ALA A 74 0.29 -18.92 13.26
N ASP A 75 0.28 -17.61 13.56
CA ASP A 75 0.23 -17.11 14.95
C ASP A 75 -1.20 -17.10 15.54
N ARG A 76 -2.21 -16.76 14.73
CA ARG A 76 -3.62 -16.58 15.18
C ARG A 76 -4.68 -17.18 14.25
N PHE A 77 -4.27 -17.80 13.14
CA PHE A 77 -5.19 -18.34 12.14
C PHE A 77 -5.40 -19.85 12.37
N VAL A 78 -6.67 -20.25 12.54
CA VAL A 78 -7.04 -21.63 12.92
C VAL A 78 -7.68 -22.44 11.77
N GLY A 79 -7.76 -21.89 10.55
CA GLY A 79 -8.31 -22.59 9.37
C GLY A 79 -9.63 -21.99 8.86
N GLY A 80 -10.43 -22.78 8.16
CA GLY A 80 -11.66 -22.34 7.49
C GLY A 80 -11.43 -21.96 6.03
N SER A 81 -12.03 -20.87 5.57
CA SER A 81 -11.79 -20.32 4.23
C SER A 81 -11.19 -18.93 4.30
N LEU A 82 -10.39 -18.56 3.30
CA LEU A 82 -9.81 -17.24 3.16
C LEU A 82 -9.91 -16.73 1.73
N VAL A 83 -9.78 -15.42 1.58
CA VAL A 83 -9.67 -14.74 0.29
C VAL A 83 -8.20 -14.45 0.02
N LEU A 84 -7.63 -15.14 -0.96
CA LEU A 84 -6.29 -14.86 -1.48
C LEU A 84 -6.40 -13.76 -2.54
N VAL A 85 -5.61 -12.71 -2.40
CA VAL A 85 -5.56 -11.60 -3.36
C VAL A 85 -4.27 -11.69 -4.16
N THR A 86 -4.40 -11.64 -5.49
CA THR A 86 -3.27 -11.63 -6.44
C THR A 86 -3.32 -10.37 -7.30
N PRO A 87 -2.16 -9.79 -7.69
CA PRO A 87 -2.14 -8.57 -8.50
C PRO A 87 -2.59 -8.83 -9.95
N GLY A 88 -3.21 -7.81 -10.56
CA GLY A 88 -3.81 -7.91 -11.90
C GLY A 88 -5.22 -8.48 -11.87
N GLY A 89 -5.83 -8.69 -13.03
CA GLY A 89 -7.22 -9.13 -13.16
C GLY A 89 -8.10 -8.10 -13.82
N VAL A 90 -9.39 -8.14 -13.50
CA VAL A 90 -10.41 -7.22 -14.00
C VAL A 90 -11.09 -6.57 -12.79
N ASN A 91 -11.23 -5.25 -12.78
CA ASN A 91 -11.91 -4.54 -11.69
C ASN A 91 -13.43 -4.43 -11.94
N ALA A 92 -14.16 -3.81 -10.99
CA ALA A 92 -15.60 -3.65 -11.08
C ALA A 92 -16.08 -2.80 -12.28
N GLN A 93 -15.20 -1.97 -12.85
CA GLN A 93 -15.47 -1.14 -14.03
C GLN A 93 -15.16 -1.87 -15.35
N GLY A 94 -14.67 -3.11 -15.28
CA GLY A 94 -14.27 -3.88 -16.45
C GLY A 94 -12.88 -3.54 -16.99
N GLU A 95 -12.10 -2.70 -16.30
CA GLU A 95 -10.72 -2.42 -16.66
C GLU A 95 -9.85 -3.63 -16.33
N GLN A 96 -8.87 -3.94 -17.19
CA GLN A 96 -8.05 -5.14 -17.09
C GLN A 96 -6.57 -4.82 -16.98
N SER A 97 -5.86 -5.57 -16.12
CA SER A 97 -4.41 -5.61 -16.08
C SER A 97 -3.90 -7.04 -16.06
N LYS A 98 -2.86 -7.32 -16.86
CA LYS A 98 -2.16 -8.61 -16.84
C LYS A 98 -0.78 -8.43 -16.23
N VAL A 99 -0.56 -9.06 -15.09
CA VAL A 99 0.74 -9.13 -14.43
C VAL A 99 1.40 -10.45 -14.80
N PHE A 100 2.45 -10.40 -15.61
CA PHE A 100 3.22 -11.59 -15.97
C PHE A 100 3.95 -12.14 -14.74
N GLY A 101 3.86 -13.44 -14.51
CA GLY A 101 4.42 -14.11 -13.33
C GLY A 101 3.51 -14.08 -12.10
N ALA A 102 2.36 -13.38 -12.14
CA ALA A 102 1.36 -13.52 -11.10
C ALA A 102 0.81 -14.96 -11.06
N PRO A 103 0.57 -15.54 -9.88
CA PRO A 103 -0.01 -16.88 -9.77
C PRO A 103 -1.36 -16.99 -10.47
N ALA A 104 -1.59 -18.13 -11.13
CA ALA A 104 -2.87 -18.47 -11.72
C ALA A 104 -3.32 -19.82 -11.18
N PHE A 105 -4.60 -19.91 -10.79
CA PHE A 105 -5.15 -21.09 -10.15
C PHE A 105 -6.35 -21.65 -10.94
N ARG A 106 -6.63 -22.93 -10.74
CA ARG A 106 -7.84 -23.60 -11.23
C ARG A 106 -8.74 -23.99 -10.07
N ARG A 107 -10.05 -23.98 -10.29
CA ARG A 107 -11.01 -24.51 -9.32
C ARG A 107 -10.71 -25.99 -9.03
N GLY A 108 -10.71 -26.36 -7.75
CA GLY A 108 -10.41 -27.68 -7.24
C GLY A 108 -8.91 -27.97 -7.04
N GLU A 109 -8.03 -27.09 -7.49
CA GLU A 109 -6.57 -27.24 -7.37
C GLU A 109 -6.15 -27.21 -5.89
N GLN A 110 -5.26 -28.14 -5.51
CA GLN A 110 -4.63 -28.12 -4.19
C GLN A 110 -3.33 -27.31 -4.26
N VAL A 111 -3.15 -26.41 -3.31
CA VAL A 111 -2.06 -25.42 -3.31
C VAL A 111 -1.36 -25.40 -1.95
N LEU A 112 -0.04 -25.21 -1.97
CA LEU A 112 0.76 -24.79 -0.82
C LEU A 112 0.97 -23.29 -0.94
N LEU A 113 0.44 -22.53 0.02
CA LEU A 113 0.47 -21.07 -0.04
C LEU A 113 1.27 -20.49 1.12
N PHE A 114 2.15 -19.56 0.78
CA PHE A 114 2.92 -18.70 1.67
C PHE A 114 2.29 -17.31 1.57
N VAL A 115 1.50 -16.92 2.57
CA VAL A 115 0.69 -15.71 2.51
C VAL A 115 0.95 -14.79 3.68
N ARG A 116 0.60 -13.52 3.48
CA ARG A 116 0.53 -12.52 4.52
C ARG A 116 -0.89 -11.99 4.65
N PRO A 117 -1.36 -11.67 5.86
CA PRO A 117 -2.65 -11.01 6.06
C PRO A 117 -2.73 -9.73 5.21
N ARG A 118 -3.86 -9.57 4.51
CA ARG A 118 -4.21 -8.31 3.84
C ARG A 118 -4.88 -7.41 4.87
N GLY A 119 -4.17 -6.37 5.32
CA GLY A 119 -4.68 -5.43 6.33
C GLY A 119 -3.58 -4.70 7.08
N ASP A 120 -3.98 -3.83 8.01
CA ASP A 120 -3.06 -2.98 8.77
C ASP A 120 -2.51 -3.71 9.98
N ARG A 121 -1.26 -4.17 9.87
CA ARG A 121 -0.50 -4.65 11.02
C ARG A 121 -0.32 -3.56 12.08
N PHE A 122 -0.22 -2.31 11.66
CA PHE A 122 0.11 -1.19 12.53
C PHE A 122 -1.10 -0.31 12.80
N ALA A 123 -1.40 -0.11 14.07
CA ALA A 123 -2.34 0.88 14.54
C ALA A 123 -1.57 2.08 15.08
N VAL A 124 -2.06 3.29 14.77
CA VAL A 124 -1.49 4.52 15.31
C VAL A 124 -2.59 5.31 16.01
N GLU A 125 -2.32 5.66 17.26
CA GLU A 125 -3.12 6.59 18.04
C GLU A 125 -2.29 7.83 18.33
N MET A 126 -2.92 9.00 18.33
CA MET A 126 -2.21 10.27 18.47
C MET A 126 -2.99 11.25 19.31
N THR A 127 -2.29 11.96 20.18
CA THR A 127 -2.81 13.12 20.93
C THR A 127 -1.94 14.33 20.65
N TRP A 128 -2.53 15.51 20.67
CA TRP A 128 -1.85 16.77 20.37
C TRP A 128 -2.26 17.87 21.34
N ARG A 129 -1.38 18.86 21.51
CA ARG A 129 -1.59 20.08 22.27
C ARG A 129 -1.00 21.26 21.50
N ASN A 130 -1.75 22.35 21.44
CA ASN A 130 -1.31 23.60 20.87
C ASN A 130 -0.87 24.54 21.98
N GLN A 131 0.44 24.71 22.10
CA GLN A 131 1.07 25.57 23.11
C GLN A 131 0.78 27.07 22.96
N TYR A 132 0.17 27.50 21.85
CA TYR A 132 -0.12 28.92 21.57
C TYR A 132 -1.52 29.35 22.03
N ASN A 133 -2.45 28.40 22.20
CA ASN A 133 -3.83 28.69 22.59
C ASN A 133 -4.45 27.65 23.54
N ASP A 134 -3.64 26.75 24.08
CA ASP A 134 -3.99 25.67 25.01
C ASP A 134 -5.10 24.71 24.52
N THR A 135 -5.38 24.67 23.21
CA THR A 135 -6.26 23.64 22.65
C THR A 135 -5.54 22.29 22.56
N SER A 136 -6.28 21.20 22.69
CA SER A 136 -5.74 19.83 22.60
C SER A 136 -6.78 18.85 22.09
N GLY A 137 -6.34 17.69 21.62
CA GLY A 137 -7.27 16.64 21.22
C GLY A 137 -6.58 15.39 20.71
N THR A 138 -7.38 14.51 20.12
CA THR A 138 -6.90 13.34 19.39
C THR A 138 -6.61 13.72 17.94
N GLY A 139 -5.55 13.18 17.36
CA GLY A 139 -5.26 13.35 15.94
C GLY A 139 -6.34 12.69 15.08
N ILE A 140 -6.67 13.35 13.97
CA ILE A 140 -7.61 12.89 12.96
C ILE A 140 -6.82 12.09 11.91
N PRO A 141 -6.99 10.76 11.82
CA PRO A 141 -6.20 9.95 10.92
C PRO A 141 -6.69 10.09 9.47
N THR A 142 -5.73 10.14 8.56
CA THR A 142 -5.90 9.97 7.11
C THR A 142 -5.03 8.81 6.66
N ARG A 143 -5.65 7.76 6.17
CA ARG A 143 -4.93 6.62 5.59
C ARG A 143 -4.44 6.96 4.19
N LEU A 144 -3.14 6.76 3.95
CA LEU A 144 -2.55 6.91 2.61
C LEU A 144 -2.22 5.56 1.99
N SER A 145 -1.82 4.57 2.79
CA SER A 145 -1.63 3.17 2.41
C SER A 145 -1.75 2.24 3.64
N ASN A 146 -1.47 0.94 3.49
CA ASN A 146 -1.42 -0.01 4.61
C ASN A 146 -0.23 0.24 5.57
N LEU A 147 0.81 0.94 5.09
CA LEU A 147 2.04 1.23 5.86
C LEU A 147 2.33 2.74 5.91
N THR A 148 1.36 3.58 5.57
CA THR A 148 1.54 5.04 5.56
C THR A 148 0.25 5.73 5.96
N GLY A 149 0.34 6.61 6.95
CA GLY A 149 -0.76 7.43 7.42
C GLY A 149 -0.30 8.86 7.66
N ALA A 150 -1.25 9.78 7.69
CA ALA A 150 -1.06 11.15 8.11
C ALA A 150 -2.07 11.50 9.19
N PHE A 151 -1.76 12.52 9.99
CA PHE A 151 -2.66 13.04 11.01
C PHE A 151 -2.85 14.54 10.82
N SER A 152 -4.11 14.95 10.95
CA SER A 152 -4.52 16.33 11.14
C SER A 152 -4.94 16.54 12.59
N PHE A 153 -5.01 17.78 13.07
CA PHE A 153 -5.41 18.06 14.45
C PHE A 153 -6.80 18.67 14.55
N THR A 154 -6.97 19.87 14.00
CA THR A 154 -8.25 20.62 14.07
C THR A 154 -9.04 20.55 12.76
N SER A 155 -8.37 20.36 11.63
CA SER A 155 -8.98 20.33 10.30
C SER A 155 -8.34 19.27 9.42
N ARG A 156 -9.14 18.38 8.82
CA ARG A 156 -8.69 17.34 7.88
C ARG A 156 -7.96 17.88 6.64
N ALA A 157 -8.14 19.17 6.34
CA ALA A 157 -7.48 19.82 5.22
C ALA A 157 -6.03 20.24 5.53
N ASN A 158 -5.64 20.29 6.80
CA ASN A 158 -4.28 20.65 7.23
C ASN A 158 -3.57 19.41 7.80
N LEU A 159 -2.61 18.85 7.07
CA LEU A 159 -1.82 17.72 7.57
C LEU A 159 -0.72 18.23 8.49
N GLU A 160 -0.59 17.61 9.65
CA GLU A 160 0.29 18.05 10.75
C GLU A 160 1.48 17.11 10.90
N THR A 161 1.31 15.82 10.59
CA THR A 161 2.40 14.84 10.58
C THR A 161 2.11 13.67 9.65
N LEU A 162 3.18 13.08 9.13
CA LEU A 162 3.17 11.88 8.31
C LEU A 162 3.93 10.77 9.04
N ILE A 163 3.41 9.55 9.00
CA ILE A 163 4.04 8.35 9.57
C ILE A 163 4.08 7.26 8.50
N LYS A 164 5.25 6.64 8.34
CA LYS A 164 5.50 5.55 7.40
C LYS A 164 6.23 4.42 8.09
N VAL A 165 5.78 3.19 7.84
CA VAL A 165 6.49 1.99 8.27
C VAL A 165 7.10 1.32 7.03
N LEU A 166 8.35 0.90 7.13
CA LEU A 166 9.00 0.00 6.17
C LEU A 166 9.25 -1.33 6.84
N GLU A 167 8.92 -2.39 6.13
CA GLU A 167 9.14 -3.77 6.53
C GLU A 167 10.46 -4.27 5.95
N PHE A 168 11.33 -4.78 6.82
CA PHE A 168 12.55 -5.52 6.47
C PHE A 168 12.45 -6.94 7.06
N PRO A 169 13.22 -7.92 6.57
CA PRO A 169 13.13 -9.30 7.05
C PRO A 169 13.27 -9.47 8.57
N ASP A 170 14.09 -8.64 9.22
CA ASP A 170 14.46 -8.74 10.64
C ASP A 170 13.87 -7.61 11.51
N ARG A 171 13.29 -6.57 10.92
CA ARG A 171 12.87 -5.37 11.66
C ARG A 171 11.85 -4.50 10.92
N PHE A 172 11.27 -3.56 11.65
CA PHE A 172 10.50 -2.46 11.09
C PHE A 172 11.26 -1.15 11.24
N LEU A 173 11.26 -0.34 10.18
CA LEU A 173 11.72 1.04 10.26
C LEU A 173 10.49 1.95 10.33
N VAL A 174 10.43 2.81 11.33
CA VAL A 174 9.38 3.82 11.47
C VAL A 174 9.98 5.17 11.07
N LEU A 175 9.45 5.76 10.01
CA LEU A 175 9.76 7.13 9.61
C LEU A 175 8.58 8.02 9.96
N TYR A 176 8.87 9.18 10.53
CA TYR A 176 7.85 10.18 10.83
C TYR A 176 8.39 11.57 10.51
N GLY A 177 7.51 12.44 10.01
CA GLY A 177 7.83 13.80 9.63
C GLY A 177 6.82 14.77 10.23
N ALA A 178 7.31 15.86 10.79
CA ALA A 178 6.48 16.93 11.34
C ALA A 178 6.24 18.00 10.27
N LEU A 179 4.97 18.39 10.11
CA LEU A 179 4.54 19.51 9.26
C LEU A 179 4.04 20.70 10.09
N SER A 180 4.16 20.60 11.42
CA SER A 180 3.92 21.70 12.34
C SER A 180 4.83 21.63 13.55
N ASN A 181 4.89 22.75 14.27
CA ASN A 181 5.65 22.90 15.51
C ASN A 181 4.79 22.65 16.76
N LEU A 182 3.62 22.04 16.62
CA LEU A 182 2.73 21.75 17.74
C LEU A 182 3.22 20.53 18.53
N GLU A 183 2.86 20.48 19.81
CA GLU A 183 3.17 19.34 20.67
C GLU A 183 2.28 18.16 20.31
N TYR A 184 2.86 16.97 20.12
CA TYR A 184 2.07 15.75 19.95
C TYR A 184 2.81 14.51 20.39
N THR A 185 2.04 13.49 20.77
CA THR A 185 2.53 12.15 21.09
C THR A 185 1.73 11.14 20.29
N PHE A 186 2.43 10.22 19.62
CA PHE A 186 1.79 9.09 18.95
C PHE A 186 2.33 7.76 19.44
N GLN A 187 1.42 6.79 19.51
CA GLN A 187 1.70 5.41 19.88
C GLN A 187 1.51 4.54 18.64
N LEU A 188 2.56 3.84 18.25
CA LEU A 188 2.55 2.87 17.16
C LEU A 188 2.46 1.48 17.77
N ARG A 189 1.35 0.78 17.51
CA ARG A 189 1.11 -0.58 18.00
C ARG A 189 1.19 -1.58 16.86
N ASP A 190 2.07 -2.57 17.00
CA ASP A 190 2.06 -3.78 16.19
C ASP A 190 0.95 -4.71 16.70
N THR A 191 -0.13 -4.84 15.94
CA THR A 191 -1.31 -5.62 16.33
C THR A 191 -1.07 -7.13 16.33
N VAL A 192 0.01 -7.60 15.68
CA VAL A 192 0.41 -9.01 15.65
C VAL A 192 1.14 -9.37 16.93
N THR A 193 2.20 -8.64 17.28
CA THR A 193 3.02 -8.92 18.48
C THR A 193 2.44 -8.33 19.76
N GLY A 194 1.60 -7.30 19.64
CA GLY A 194 1.10 -6.51 20.77
C GLY A 194 2.08 -5.44 21.27
N HIS A 195 3.27 -5.34 20.68
CA HIS A 195 4.28 -4.34 21.06
C HIS A 195 3.84 -2.92 20.68
N THR A 196 4.13 -1.94 21.55
CA THR A 196 3.80 -0.53 21.32
C THR A 196 5.04 0.33 21.51
N GLU A 197 5.32 1.21 20.53
CA GLU A 197 6.35 2.24 20.61
C GLU A 197 5.71 3.62 20.73
N THR A 198 6.29 4.51 21.53
CA THR A 198 5.78 5.87 21.75
C THR A 198 6.77 6.91 21.26
N TYR A 199 6.26 7.88 20.51
CA TYR A 199 7.04 8.96 19.91
C TYR A 199 6.45 10.30 20.32
N HIS A 200 7.31 11.26 20.63
CA HIS A 200 6.91 12.59 21.09
C HIS A 200 7.60 13.68 20.27
N ASN A 201 6.81 14.63 19.78
CA ASN A 201 7.28 15.89 19.23
C ASN A 201 7.06 17.00 20.27
N PRO A 202 8.14 17.57 20.84
CA PRO A 202 8.03 18.64 21.81
C PRO A 202 7.44 19.93 21.22
N ALA A 203 6.73 20.69 22.04
CA ALA A 203 6.24 22.02 21.68
C ALA A 203 7.33 22.91 21.07
N GLY A 204 7.03 23.55 19.94
CA GLY A 204 7.93 24.45 19.23
C GLY A 204 9.04 23.76 18.44
N ARG A 205 9.11 22.42 18.44
CA ARG A 205 10.05 21.64 17.62
C ARG A 205 9.33 20.93 16.49
N TYR A 206 10.07 20.69 15.41
CA TYR A 206 9.67 19.83 14.30
C TYR A 206 10.95 19.34 13.60
N CYS A 207 10.91 18.13 13.05
CA CYS A 207 11.98 17.63 12.19
C CYS A 207 11.71 18.07 10.75
N GLY A 208 12.32 19.20 10.35
CA GLY A 208 12.13 19.83 9.05
C GLY A 208 12.54 21.30 9.07
N GLY A 209 12.08 22.09 8.08
CA GLY A 209 12.27 23.54 8.03
C GLY A 209 10.91 24.26 7.99
N LEU A 210 10.82 25.43 8.64
CA LEU A 210 9.68 26.34 8.56
C LEU A 210 10.21 27.71 8.17
N ASP A 211 9.71 28.23 7.05
CA ASP A 211 9.92 29.61 6.63
C ASP A 211 8.58 30.34 6.73
N ASN A 212 8.43 31.15 7.77
CA ASN A 212 7.21 31.91 8.02
C ASN A 212 7.18 33.25 7.25
N SER A 213 8.10 33.43 6.32
CA SER A 213 8.34 34.65 5.56
C SER A 213 8.65 34.37 4.09
N ALA A 214 8.35 33.17 3.61
CA ALA A 214 8.69 32.74 2.25
C ALA A 214 8.04 33.63 1.17
N PHE A 215 6.89 34.24 1.48
CA PHE A 215 6.11 35.13 0.62
C PHE A 215 5.45 36.26 1.42
#